data_AF-A0A6J4H7K1-F1
#
_entry.id   AF-A0A6J4H7K1-F1
#
_cell.length_a   1.000
_cell.length_b   1.000
_cell.length_c   1.000
_cell.angle_alpha   90.00
_cell.angle_beta   90.00
_cell.angle_gamma   90.00
#
_symmetry.space_group_name_H-M   'P 1'
#
loop_
_entity.id
_entity.type
_entity.pdbx_description
1 polymer ?
#
loop_
_entity_poly.entity_id
_entity_poly.type
_entity_poly.pdbx_seq_one_letter_code
_entity_poly.pdbx_strand_id
1 'polypeptide(L)'
;MAGESSGVGRITNVTTETMTTIAMLDRATEDVLFSRFAEYFRVGEQERRWNLWEDVPWDQVNPRADDALTEAVLAAYVDELFLPDRAAQILHRLRSSRGRAWFIARWTYEEGKHLLALSEWLLQSGKRSDEELKEFSDRVLSETTWEPILDDPTTTMVQTLAHELGEIERYRKLEQDAQAQNDGALAAVCRRLLSDEEAHRAFFREALLLIREREPDLVEQAVRRVAAAPETERFGPALREELRI
;
A
#
# COMPACT_ATOMS: atom_id res chain seq x y z
N MET A 1 -26.15 -21.42 -3.65
CA MET A 1 -25.68 -22.74 -4.12
C MET A 1 -24.18 -22.67 -4.26
N ALA A 2 -23.44 -23.46 -3.46
CA ALA A 2 -22.00 -23.61 -3.61
C ALA A 2 -21.77 -24.52 -4.82
N GLY A 3 -21.17 -23.96 -5.88
CA GLY A 3 -20.85 -24.64 -7.13
C GLY A 3 -19.42 -25.16 -7.13
N GLU A 4 -19.19 -26.17 -7.96
CA GLU A 4 -18.06 -27.10 -7.99
C GLU A 4 -16.68 -26.45 -8.07
N SER A 5 -15.70 -27.07 -7.39
CA SER A 5 -14.33 -26.58 -7.25
C SER A 5 -13.54 -26.71 -8.54
N SER A 6 -12.88 -25.63 -8.97
CA SER A 6 -12.07 -25.58 -10.18
C SER A 6 -10.61 -26.05 -10.03
N GLY A 7 -10.34 -27.03 -9.14
CA GLY A 7 -9.19 -27.93 -9.33
C GLY A 7 -8.01 -27.89 -8.36
N VAL A 8 -7.87 -26.89 -7.47
CA VAL A 8 -6.91 -26.95 -6.33
C VAL A 8 -7.52 -26.22 -5.13
N GLY A 9 -8.21 -26.97 -4.25
CA GLY A 9 -8.84 -26.44 -3.03
C GLY A 9 -10.36 -26.62 -2.95
N ARG A 10 -10.93 -26.51 -1.74
CA ARG A 10 -12.38 -26.62 -1.50
C ARG A 10 -12.96 -25.25 -1.17
N ILE A 11 -14.01 -24.86 -1.88
CA ILE A 11 -14.85 -23.72 -1.49
C ILE A 11 -15.84 -24.23 -0.45
N THR A 12 -15.63 -23.87 0.82
CA THR A 12 -16.54 -24.23 1.92
C THR A 12 -17.35 -23.02 2.34
N ASN A 13 -18.58 -23.25 2.84
CA ASN A 13 -19.33 -22.21 3.52
C ASN A 13 -18.51 -21.71 4.72
N VAL A 14 -18.51 -20.40 4.95
CA VAL A 14 -17.90 -19.79 6.14
C VAL A 14 -18.79 -20.18 7.32
N THR A 15 -18.32 -21.09 8.19
CA THR A 15 -19.09 -21.60 9.33
C THR A 15 -19.04 -20.71 10.58
N THR A 16 -18.37 -19.57 10.51
CA THR A 16 -18.20 -18.65 11.65
C THR A 16 -18.75 -17.26 11.33
N GLU A 17 -19.76 -16.84 12.09
CA GLU A 17 -20.10 -15.43 12.33
C GLU A 17 -18.93 -14.78 13.09
N THR A 18 -17.83 -14.43 12.43
CA THR A 18 -16.78 -13.62 13.06
C THR A 18 -15.86 -12.98 12.02
N MET A 19 -15.61 -11.68 12.19
CA MET A 19 -14.88 -10.72 11.32
C MET A 19 -15.36 -10.54 9.87
N THR A 20 -15.80 -11.58 9.19
CA THR A 20 -16.18 -11.50 7.76
C THR A 20 -17.48 -10.71 7.55
N THR A 21 -18.46 -10.85 8.43
CA THR A 21 -19.71 -10.07 8.33
C THR A 21 -19.48 -8.59 8.64
N ILE A 22 -18.45 -8.25 9.42
CA ILE A 22 -18.17 -6.88 9.88
C ILE A 22 -17.76 -5.97 8.71
N ALA A 23 -17.10 -6.51 7.69
CA ALA A 23 -16.77 -5.74 6.49
C ALA A 23 -17.89 -5.67 5.46
N MET A 24 -19.02 -6.37 5.64
CA MET A 24 -20.12 -6.31 4.68
C MET A 24 -20.82 -4.95 4.72
N LEU A 25 -20.87 -4.28 3.57
CA LEU A 25 -21.70 -3.10 3.38
C LEU A 25 -23.00 -3.48 2.68
N ASP A 26 -23.96 -2.56 2.64
CA ASP A 26 -25.16 -2.76 1.84
C ASP A 26 -24.82 -2.92 0.34
N ARG A 27 -25.70 -3.59 -0.40
CA ARG A 27 -25.48 -3.92 -1.82
C ARG A 27 -25.20 -2.67 -2.67
N ALA A 28 -25.92 -1.57 -2.44
CA ALA A 28 -25.77 -0.38 -3.26
C ALA A 28 -24.38 0.23 -3.06
N THR A 29 -23.91 0.28 -1.81
CA THR A 29 -22.55 0.73 -1.48
C THR A 29 -21.48 -0.18 -2.09
N GLU A 30 -21.64 -1.50 -2.01
CA GLU A 30 -20.71 -2.46 -2.64
C GLU A 30 -20.67 -2.37 -4.18
N ASP A 31 -21.80 -2.10 -4.83
CA ASP A 31 -21.85 -1.92 -6.28
C ASP A 31 -21.12 -0.63 -6.72
N VAL A 32 -21.22 0.44 -5.91
CA VAL A 32 -20.45 1.67 -6.14
C VAL A 32 -18.96 1.42 -5.95
N LEU A 33 -18.53 0.78 -4.85
CA LEU A 33 -17.12 0.46 -4.59
C LEU A 33 -16.52 -0.42 -5.69
N PHE A 34 -17.28 -1.41 -6.16
CA PHE A 34 -16.81 -2.28 -7.23
C PHE A 34 -16.68 -1.52 -8.56
N SER A 35 -17.61 -0.61 -8.86
CA SER A 35 -17.51 0.26 -10.03
C SER A 35 -16.30 1.20 -9.95
N ARG A 36 -16.00 1.73 -8.76
CA ARG A 36 -14.79 2.53 -8.49
C ARG A 36 -13.52 1.72 -8.67
N PHE A 37 -13.49 0.48 -8.20
CA PHE A 37 -12.38 -0.43 -8.46
C PHE A 37 -12.19 -0.70 -9.96
N ALA A 38 -13.26 -0.99 -10.69
CA ALA A 38 -13.18 -1.23 -12.14
C ALA A 38 -12.61 -0.01 -12.88
N GLU A 39 -13.02 1.20 -12.47
CA GLU A 39 -12.50 2.45 -13.00
C GLU A 39 -11.03 2.68 -12.63
N TYR A 40 -10.67 2.48 -11.37
CA TYR A 40 -9.28 2.51 -10.89
C TYR A 40 -8.38 1.61 -11.73
N PHE A 41 -8.83 0.38 -11.96
CA PHE A 41 -8.10 -0.61 -12.76
C PHE A 41 -7.96 -0.16 -14.21
N ARG A 42 -9.05 0.35 -14.81
CA ARG A 42 -9.04 0.85 -16.20
C ARG A 42 -8.06 2.00 -16.38
N VAL A 43 -8.10 3.02 -15.51
CA VAL A 43 -7.18 4.16 -15.55
C VAL A 43 -5.74 3.69 -15.30
N GLY A 44 -5.55 2.79 -14.34
CA GLY A 44 -4.26 2.15 -14.07
C GLY A 44 -3.66 1.54 -15.33
N GLU A 45 -4.40 0.72 -16.06
CA GLU A 45 -3.93 0.09 -17.31
C GLU A 45 -3.63 1.07 -18.43
N GLN A 46 -4.34 2.19 -18.51
CA GLN A 46 -4.23 3.12 -19.63
C GLN A 46 -3.18 4.20 -19.44
N GLU A 47 -2.98 4.66 -18.21
CA GLU A 47 -2.27 5.91 -17.95
C GLU A 47 -1.13 5.79 -16.93
N ARG A 48 -1.23 4.83 -15.99
CA ARG A 48 -0.31 4.77 -14.83
C ARG A 48 0.55 3.50 -14.78
N ARG A 49 0.17 2.45 -15.50
CA ARG A 49 0.93 1.21 -15.56
C ARG A 49 2.32 1.49 -16.14
N TRP A 50 3.34 1.03 -15.42
CA TRP A 50 4.73 1.20 -15.78
C TRP A 50 5.47 -0.13 -15.69
N ASN A 51 6.48 -0.27 -16.55
CA ASN A 51 7.42 -1.37 -16.59
C ASN A 51 8.72 -0.95 -15.89
N LEU A 52 9.09 -1.69 -14.84
CA LEU A 52 10.28 -1.42 -14.03
C LEU A 52 11.57 -1.35 -14.85
N TRP A 53 11.70 -2.22 -15.84
CA TRP A 53 12.94 -2.41 -16.59
C TRP A 53 13.05 -1.49 -17.80
N GLU A 54 11.92 -1.00 -18.32
CA GLU A 54 11.87 -0.22 -19.55
C GLU A 54 11.65 1.28 -19.28
N ASP A 55 10.85 1.62 -18.27
CA ASP A 55 10.44 3.00 -18.03
C ASP A 55 11.40 3.76 -17.10
N VAL A 56 12.24 3.04 -16.32
CA VAL A 56 13.24 3.66 -15.46
C VAL A 56 14.58 3.77 -16.21
N PRO A 57 15.20 4.96 -16.26
CA PRO A 57 16.49 5.16 -16.94
C PRO A 57 17.63 4.69 -16.04
N TRP A 58 17.80 3.37 -15.91
CA TRP A 58 18.81 2.75 -15.03
C TRP A 58 20.25 3.14 -15.38
N ASP A 59 20.52 3.61 -16.60
CA ASP A 59 21.80 4.18 -17.03
C ASP A 59 22.13 5.51 -16.34
N GLN A 60 21.16 6.13 -15.66
CA GLN A 60 21.29 7.40 -14.93
C GLN A 60 21.37 7.24 -13.41
N VAL A 61 21.61 6.02 -12.92
CA VAL A 61 21.88 5.78 -11.50
C VAL A 61 23.16 6.51 -11.08
N ASN A 62 23.17 7.12 -9.90
CA ASN A 62 24.37 7.74 -9.35
C ASN A 62 25.08 6.78 -8.37
N PRO A 63 26.19 6.13 -8.76
CA PRO A 63 26.95 5.24 -7.86
C PRO A 63 27.65 6.00 -6.71
N ARG A 64 27.70 7.34 -6.80
CA ARG A 64 28.26 8.23 -5.77
C ARG A 64 27.19 8.84 -4.86
N ALA A 65 25.96 8.34 -4.88
CA ALA A 65 24.95 8.73 -3.89
C ALA A 65 25.53 8.66 -2.47
N ASP A 66 25.18 9.58 -1.60
CA ASP A 66 25.70 9.59 -0.23
C ASP A 66 25.03 8.51 0.64
N ASP A 67 25.62 8.28 1.81
CA ASP A 67 25.12 7.27 2.75
C ASP A 67 23.74 7.64 3.28
N ALA A 68 23.43 8.93 3.42
CA ALA A 68 22.13 9.38 3.91
C ALA A 68 20.99 9.00 2.96
N LEU A 69 21.17 9.22 1.65
CA LEU A 69 20.21 8.79 0.63
C LEU A 69 20.12 7.27 0.56
N THR A 70 21.27 6.59 0.64
CA THR A 70 21.33 5.12 0.63
C THR A 70 20.51 4.52 1.78
N GLU A 71 20.69 5.02 3.01
CA GLU A 71 19.97 4.55 4.19
C GLU A 71 18.49 4.91 4.13
N ALA A 72 18.12 6.06 3.54
CA ALA A 72 16.73 6.42 3.33
C ALA A 72 16.02 5.48 2.34
N VAL A 73 16.69 5.09 1.25
CA VAL A 73 16.17 4.09 0.31
C VAL A 73 16.09 2.70 0.95
N LEU A 74 17.10 2.31 1.73
CA LEU A 74 17.07 1.03 2.46
C LEU A 74 15.93 0.99 3.49
N ALA A 75 15.65 2.10 4.17
CA ALA A 75 14.53 2.19 5.10
C ALA A 75 13.17 2.05 4.39
N ALA A 76 13.02 2.64 3.20
CA ALA A 76 11.84 2.43 2.37
C ALA A 76 11.72 0.96 1.93
N TYR A 77 12.84 0.36 1.48
CA TYR A 77 12.89 -1.05 1.10
C TYR A 77 12.48 -1.99 2.24
N VAL A 78 12.93 -1.71 3.48
CA VAL A 78 12.54 -2.48 4.67
C VAL A 78 11.04 -2.38 4.93
N ASP A 79 10.43 -1.21 4.74
CA ASP A 79 8.97 -1.07 4.89
C ASP A 79 8.24 -1.94 3.87
N GLU A 80 8.72 -1.97 2.62
CA GLU A 80 8.13 -2.78 1.54
C GLU A 80 8.28 -4.30 1.73
N LEU A 81 9.28 -4.76 2.48
CA LEU A 81 9.45 -6.20 2.76
C LEU A 81 8.23 -6.81 3.44
N PHE A 82 7.50 -6.02 4.24
CA PHE A 82 6.31 -6.48 4.97
C PHE A 82 5.01 -6.38 4.18
N LEU A 83 5.06 -6.09 2.88
CA LEU A 83 3.89 -6.09 2.01
C LEU A 83 3.07 -7.40 2.10
N PRO A 84 3.66 -8.62 2.13
CA PRO A 84 2.89 -9.85 2.27
C PRO A 84 2.07 -9.91 3.55
N ASP A 85 2.65 -9.49 4.69
CA ASP A 85 1.96 -9.44 5.98
C ASP A 85 0.79 -8.46 5.93
N ARG A 86 1.04 -7.22 5.47
CA ARG A 86 0.02 -6.18 5.31
C ARG A 86 -1.12 -6.66 4.41
N ALA A 87 -0.79 -7.16 3.22
CA ALA A 87 -1.77 -7.63 2.25
C ALA A 87 -2.62 -8.78 2.80
N ALA A 88 -2.01 -9.76 3.45
CA ALA A 88 -2.72 -10.89 4.06
C ALA A 88 -3.72 -10.41 5.12
N GLN A 89 -3.27 -9.51 6.01
CA GLN A 89 -4.10 -8.97 7.09
C GLN A 89 -5.26 -8.13 6.53
N ILE A 90 -5.01 -7.25 5.55
CA ILE A 90 -6.05 -6.42 4.95
C ILE A 90 -7.07 -7.27 4.18
N LEU A 91 -6.60 -8.21 3.34
CA LEU A 91 -7.48 -9.10 2.57
C LEU A 91 -8.35 -9.95 3.47
N HIS A 92 -7.80 -10.49 4.56
CA HIS A 92 -8.58 -11.29 5.51
C HIS A 92 -9.77 -10.51 6.08
N ARG A 93 -9.57 -9.22 6.37
CA ARG A 93 -10.58 -8.33 6.95
C ARG A 93 -11.60 -7.85 5.91
N LEU A 94 -11.16 -7.57 4.70
CA LEU A 94 -12.00 -6.95 3.66
C LEU A 94 -12.65 -7.96 2.70
N ARG A 95 -12.37 -9.26 2.83
CA ARG A 95 -12.78 -10.31 1.86
C ARG A 95 -14.28 -10.36 1.51
N SER A 96 -15.16 -9.88 2.39
CA SER A 96 -16.61 -9.85 2.13
C SER A 96 -17.07 -8.61 1.37
N SER A 97 -16.21 -7.60 1.26
CA SER A 97 -16.41 -6.43 0.42
C SER A 97 -15.73 -6.65 -0.92
N ARG A 98 -16.52 -6.88 -1.96
CA ARG A 98 -15.98 -7.17 -3.29
C ARG A 98 -15.16 -6.00 -3.81
N GLY A 99 -15.67 -4.77 -3.70
CA GLY A 99 -14.97 -3.60 -4.25
C GLY A 99 -13.61 -3.38 -3.58
N ARG A 100 -13.57 -3.48 -2.25
CA ARG A 100 -12.32 -3.29 -1.48
C ARG A 100 -11.36 -4.46 -1.61
N ALA A 101 -11.81 -5.70 -1.50
CA ALA A 101 -10.92 -6.86 -1.57
C ALA A 101 -10.21 -6.97 -2.94
N TRP A 102 -10.92 -6.73 -4.03
CA TRP A 102 -10.30 -6.76 -5.37
C TRP A 102 -9.40 -5.56 -5.63
N PHE A 103 -9.70 -4.39 -5.07
CA PHE A 103 -8.77 -3.28 -5.05
C PHE A 103 -7.48 -3.65 -4.32
N ILE A 104 -7.55 -4.24 -3.12
CA ILE A 104 -6.35 -4.63 -2.37
C ILE A 104 -5.51 -5.65 -3.14
N ALA A 105 -6.13 -6.61 -3.83
CA ALA A 105 -5.37 -7.54 -4.67
C ALA A 105 -4.59 -6.82 -5.79
N ARG A 106 -5.16 -5.75 -6.37
CA ARG A 106 -4.48 -4.91 -7.36
C ARG A 106 -3.41 -4.02 -6.72
N TRP A 107 -3.73 -3.36 -5.62
CA TRP A 107 -2.80 -2.57 -4.81
C TRP A 107 -1.55 -3.38 -4.46
N THR A 108 -1.71 -4.62 -3.94
CA THR A 108 -0.57 -5.50 -3.61
C THR A 108 0.32 -5.81 -4.82
N TYR A 109 -0.23 -5.91 -6.03
CA TYR A 109 0.58 -6.04 -7.23
C TYR A 109 1.37 -4.75 -7.54
N GLU A 110 0.76 -3.59 -7.35
CA GLU A 110 1.40 -2.29 -7.59
C GLU A 110 2.52 -2.02 -6.59
N GLU A 111 2.27 -2.21 -5.30
CA GLU A 111 3.24 -2.15 -4.19
C GLU A 111 4.41 -3.12 -4.39
N GLY A 112 4.15 -4.33 -4.91
CA GLY A 112 5.21 -5.30 -5.19
C GLY A 112 6.27 -4.77 -6.17
N LYS A 113 5.91 -3.81 -7.04
CA LYS A 113 6.89 -3.13 -7.90
C LYS A 113 7.75 -2.14 -7.13
N HIS A 114 7.25 -1.55 -6.04
CA HIS A 114 8.00 -0.59 -5.23
C HIS A 114 9.18 -1.28 -4.57
N LEU A 115 8.93 -2.44 -3.93
CA LEU A 115 9.98 -3.30 -3.39
C LEU A 115 11.07 -3.58 -4.43
N LEU A 116 10.67 -4.03 -5.62
CA LEU A 116 11.60 -4.37 -6.70
C LEU A 116 12.39 -3.15 -7.18
N ALA A 117 11.76 -1.99 -7.30
CA ALA A 117 12.42 -0.77 -7.75
C ALA A 117 13.45 -0.25 -6.75
N LEU A 118 13.12 -0.29 -5.46
CA LEU A 118 14.04 0.10 -4.40
C LEU A 118 15.22 -0.88 -4.31
N SER A 119 14.96 -2.19 -4.42
CA SER A 119 16.05 -3.19 -4.48
C SER A 119 16.94 -3.01 -5.71
N GLU A 120 16.33 -2.76 -6.88
CA GLU A 120 17.09 -2.60 -8.11
C GLU A 120 17.99 -1.37 -8.04
N TRP A 121 17.49 -0.26 -7.48
CA TRP A 121 18.34 0.90 -7.28
C TRP A 121 19.52 0.60 -6.33
N LEU A 122 19.29 -0.11 -5.22
CA LEU A 122 20.36 -0.48 -4.28
C LEU A 122 21.44 -1.35 -4.94
N LEU A 123 21.05 -2.22 -5.87
CA LEU A 123 21.95 -3.06 -6.67
C LEU A 123 22.70 -2.26 -7.73
N GLN A 124 21.99 -1.53 -8.59
CA GLN A 124 22.56 -0.79 -9.71
C GLN A 124 23.46 0.37 -9.26
N SER A 125 23.18 0.97 -8.10
CA SER A 125 24.03 2.00 -7.49
C SER A 125 25.30 1.42 -6.85
N GLY A 126 25.40 0.10 -6.73
CA GLY A 126 26.49 -0.59 -6.04
C GLY A 126 26.52 -0.37 -4.53
N LYS A 127 25.40 0.09 -3.95
CA LYS A 127 25.27 0.36 -2.51
C LYS A 127 25.02 -0.90 -1.68
N ARG A 128 24.49 -1.93 -2.33
CA ARG A 128 24.41 -3.29 -1.82
C ARG A 128 24.70 -4.26 -2.96
N SER A 129 25.31 -5.39 -2.63
CA SER A 129 25.35 -6.55 -3.51
C SER A 129 24.07 -7.38 -3.39
N ASP A 130 23.83 -8.24 -4.38
CA ASP A 130 22.71 -9.18 -4.39
C ASP A 130 22.71 -10.12 -3.18
N GLU A 131 23.89 -10.60 -2.78
CA GLU A 131 24.04 -11.45 -1.59
C GLU A 131 23.70 -10.69 -0.31
N GLU A 132 24.24 -9.47 -0.14
CA GLU A 132 23.96 -8.65 1.05
C GLU A 132 22.47 -8.33 1.19
N LEU A 133 21.78 -8.03 0.09
CA LEU A 133 20.33 -7.75 0.13
C LEU A 133 19.51 -9.00 0.46
N LYS A 134 19.88 -10.17 -0.07
CA LYS A 134 19.22 -11.44 0.24
C LYS A 134 19.39 -11.83 1.71
N GLU A 135 20.63 -11.86 2.20
CA GLU A 135 20.92 -12.17 3.59
C GLU A 135 20.23 -11.20 4.54
N PHE A 136 20.21 -9.92 4.19
CA PHE A 136 19.50 -8.90 4.96
C PHE A 136 17.99 -9.15 5.01
N SER A 137 17.37 -9.42 3.85
CA SER A 137 15.93 -9.64 3.75
C SER A 137 15.49 -10.91 4.47
N ASP A 138 16.21 -12.01 4.28
CA ASP A 138 15.95 -13.29 4.94
C ASP A 138 16.02 -13.14 6.47
N ARG A 139 17.01 -12.38 6.96
CA ARG A 139 17.14 -12.09 8.39
C ARG A 139 15.97 -11.24 8.90
N VAL A 140 15.64 -10.13 8.23
CA VAL A 140 14.53 -9.26 8.65
C VAL A 140 13.21 -10.05 8.70
N LEU A 141 12.89 -10.78 7.64
CA LEU A 141 11.64 -11.54 7.54
C LEU A 141 11.57 -12.76 8.47
N SER A 142 12.70 -13.32 8.89
CA SER A 142 12.73 -14.44 9.84
C SER A 142 12.72 -14.00 11.31
N GLU A 143 13.19 -12.80 11.61
CA GLU A 143 13.29 -12.26 12.97
C GLU A 143 12.13 -11.35 13.35
N THR A 144 11.39 -10.82 12.38
CA THR A 144 10.34 -9.82 12.61
C THR A 144 9.10 -10.07 11.76
N THR A 145 7.95 -9.57 12.23
CA THR A 145 6.65 -9.63 11.56
C THR A 145 5.99 -8.27 11.69
N TRP A 146 5.16 -7.90 10.71
CA TRP A 146 4.31 -6.73 10.85
C TRP A 146 2.94 -7.12 11.42
N GLU A 147 2.45 -6.34 12.39
CA GLU A 147 1.12 -6.50 12.96
C GLU A 147 0.33 -5.18 12.88
N PRO A 148 -0.97 -5.22 12.55
CA PRO A 148 -1.79 -4.03 12.53
C PRO A 148 -2.01 -3.52 13.96
N ILE A 149 -2.14 -2.21 14.10
CA ILE A 149 -2.39 -1.56 15.40
C ILE A 149 -3.80 -1.94 15.90
N LEU A 150 -4.75 -2.07 14.98
CA LEU A 150 -6.17 -2.29 15.28
C LEU A 150 -6.80 -3.27 14.27
N ASP A 151 -7.81 -4.00 14.71
CA ASP A 151 -8.23 -5.25 14.07
C ASP A 151 -9.54 -5.18 13.27
N ASP A 152 -10.27 -4.06 13.26
CA ASP A 152 -11.53 -3.93 12.51
C ASP A 152 -11.36 -3.34 11.08
N PRO A 153 -12.30 -3.68 10.15
CA PRO A 153 -12.20 -3.30 8.73
C PRO A 153 -12.04 -1.81 8.44
N THR A 154 -12.83 -0.94 9.09
CA THR A 154 -12.83 0.50 8.80
C THR A 154 -11.56 1.14 9.36
N THR A 155 -11.13 0.73 10.55
CA THR A 155 -9.88 1.20 11.12
C THR A 155 -8.68 0.73 10.31
N THR A 156 -8.67 -0.50 9.79
CA THR A 156 -7.64 -0.97 8.86
C THR A 156 -7.56 -0.04 7.64
N MET A 157 -8.67 0.33 7.02
CA MET A 157 -8.67 1.26 5.89
C MET A 157 -8.14 2.66 6.25
N VAL A 158 -8.51 3.19 7.42
CA VAL A 158 -7.99 4.49 7.88
C VAL A 158 -6.49 4.41 8.19
N GLN A 159 -6.03 3.31 8.78
CA GLN A 159 -4.62 3.06 9.04
C GLN A 159 -3.84 2.97 7.72
N THR A 160 -4.36 2.26 6.72
CA THR A 160 -3.73 2.20 5.40
C THR A 160 -3.70 3.57 4.74
N LEU A 161 -4.79 4.35 4.78
CA LEU A 161 -4.77 5.74 4.29
C LEU A 161 -3.69 6.59 4.99
N ALA A 162 -3.46 6.39 6.29
CA ALA A 162 -2.39 7.09 7.00
C ALA A 162 -0.99 6.68 6.51
N HIS A 163 -0.80 5.39 6.22
CA HIS A 163 0.43 4.85 5.63
C HIS A 163 0.68 5.44 4.24
N GLU A 164 -0.33 5.47 3.37
CA GLU A 164 -0.25 6.10 2.03
C GLU A 164 0.18 7.58 2.09
N LEU A 165 -0.36 8.34 3.03
CA LEU A 165 0.04 9.74 3.24
C LEU A 165 1.52 9.85 3.64
N GLY A 166 1.99 8.92 4.48
CA GLY A 166 3.40 8.84 4.88
C GLY A 166 4.33 8.48 3.73
N GLU A 167 3.93 7.53 2.87
CA GLU A 167 4.72 7.13 1.72
C GLU A 167 4.79 8.22 0.65
N ILE A 168 3.70 8.96 0.44
CA ILE A 168 3.72 10.17 -0.39
C ILE A 168 4.75 11.20 0.13
N GLU A 169 4.79 11.47 1.44
CA GLU A 169 5.78 12.36 2.03
C GLU A 169 7.21 11.83 1.83
N ARG A 170 7.41 10.53 2.08
CA ARG A 170 8.70 9.84 1.95
C ARG A 170 9.23 9.91 0.52
N TYR A 171 8.45 9.51 -0.46
CA TYR A 171 8.90 9.46 -1.85
C TYR A 171 9.10 10.84 -2.45
N ARG A 172 8.36 11.87 -2.01
CA ARG A 172 8.67 13.27 -2.39
C ARG A 172 10.03 13.71 -1.86
N LYS A 173 10.35 13.36 -0.61
CA LYS A 173 11.64 13.69 -0.02
C LYS A 173 12.78 12.94 -0.72
N LEU A 174 12.61 11.64 -0.98
CA LEU A 174 13.58 10.83 -1.71
C LEU A 174 13.80 11.35 -3.14
N GLU A 175 12.73 11.77 -3.84
CA GLU A 175 12.86 12.37 -5.16
C GLU A 175 13.72 13.63 -5.12
N GLN A 176 13.45 14.53 -4.16
CA GLN A 176 14.21 15.78 -4.01
C GLN A 176 15.70 15.50 -3.71
N ASP A 177 15.98 14.54 -2.84
CA ASP A 177 17.35 14.15 -2.50
C ASP A 177 18.08 13.51 -3.69
N ALA A 178 17.40 12.62 -4.42
CA ALA A 178 17.92 12.03 -5.64
C ALA A 178 18.27 13.10 -6.69
N GLN A 179 17.37 14.06 -6.91
CA GLN A 179 17.60 15.19 -7.82
C GLN A 179 18.79 16.05 -7.38
N ALA A 180 18.88 16.36 -6.08
CA ALA A 180 20.00 17.14 -5.53
C ALA A 180 21.36 16.44 -5.73
N GLN A 181 21.35 15.11 -5.78
CA GLN A 181 22.52 14.29 -6.03
C GLN A 181 22.69 13.89 -7.50
N ASN A 182 21.88 14.42 -8.42
CA ASN A 182 21.89 14.07 -9.84
C ASN A 182 21.70 12.56 -10.12
N ASP A 183 20.91 11.87 -9.29
CA ASP A 183 20.47 10.49 -9.54
C ASP A 183 19.17 10.49 -10.34
N GLY A 184 19.29 10.41 -11.67
CA GLY A 184 18.16 10.47 -12.59
C GLY A 184 17.26 9.24 -12.50
N ALA A 185 17.85 8.07 -12.21
CA ALA A 185 17.14 6.82 -12.07
C ALA A 185 16.28 6.80 -10.80
N LEU A 186 16.85 7.13 -9.63
CA LEU A 186 16.09 7.16 -8.38
C LEU A 186 14.98 8.21 -8.40
N ALA A 187 15.26 9.40 -8.94
CA ALA A 187 14.22 10.41 -9.10
C ALA A 187 13.07 9.90 -9.99
N ALA A 188 13.38 9.13 -11.05
CA ALA A 188 12.39 8.52 -11.93
C ALA A 188 11.62 7.36 -11.27
N VAL A 189 12.26 6.60 -10.38
CA VAL A 189 11.59 5.62 -9.51
C VAL A 189 10.61 6.34 -8.58
N CYS A 190 11.07 7.33 -7.80
CA CYS A 190 10.23 8.03 -6.83
C CYS A 190 9.00 8.68 -7.47
N ARG A 191 9.09 9.25 -8.68
CA ARG A 191 7.92 9.79 -9.39
C ARG A 191 6.85 8.74 -9.72
N ARG A 192 7.27 7.52 -10.03
CA ARG A 192 6.34 6.43 -10.35
C ARG A 192 5.67 5.90 -9.10
N LEU A 193 6.45 5.69 -8.04
CA LEU A 193 5.95 5.31 -6.73
C LEU A 193 4.95 6.35 -6.23
N LEU A 194 5.29 7.65 -6.28
CA LEU A 194 4.37 8.74 -5.96
C LEU A 194 3.07 8.72 -6.78
N SER A 195 3.16 8.40 -8.07
CA SER A 195 1.96 8.30 -8.91
C SER A 195 1.05 7.14 -8.47
N ASP A 196 1.63 6.03 -8.00
CA ASP A 196 0.88 4.91 -7.44
C ASP A 196 0.25 5.31 -6.09
N GLU A 197 1.01 5.91 -5.16
CA GLU A 197 0.48 6.30 -3.84
C GLU A 197 -0.59 7.37 -3.89
N GLU A 198 -0.47 8.35 -4.80
CA GLU A 198 -1.51 9.35 -5.02
C GLU A 198 -2.85 8.69 -5.43
N ALA A 199 -2.78 7.62 -6.23
CA ALA A 199 -3.93 6.85 -6.67
C ALA A 199 -4.46 5.92 -5.56
N HIS A 200 -3.57 5.30 -4.79
CA HIS A 200 -3.93 4.48 -3.62
C HIS A 200 -4.66 5.32 -2.57
N ARG A 201 -4.05 6.43 -2.14
CA ARG A 201 -4.66 7.44 -1.25
C ARG A 201 -6.04 7.84 -1.75
N ALA A 202 -6.18 8.16 -3.04
CA ALA A 202 -7.46 8.57 -3.62
C ALA A 202 -8.53 7.49 -3.48
N PHE A 203 -8.20 6.22 -3.79
CA PHE A 203 -9.15 5.12 -3.64
C PHE A 203 -9.57 4.91 -2.18
N PHE A 204 -8.61 4.84 -1.25
CA PHE A 204 -8.90 4.66 0.19
C PHE A 204 -9.79 5.78 0.72
N ARG A 205 -9.45 7.02 0.38
CA ARG A 205 -10.22 8.21 0.74
C ARG A 205 -11.65 8.15 0.20
N GLU A 206 -11.83 7.87 -1.08
CA GLU A 206 -13.16 7.78 -1.69
C GLU A 206 -14.01 6.67 -1.07
N ALA A 207 -13.42 5.51 -0.82
CA ALA A 207 -14.10 4.41 -0.17
C ALA A 207 -14.52 4.76 1.27
N LEU A 208 -13.66 5.41 2.04
CA LEU A 208 -13.96 5.86 3.40
C LEU A 208 -15.03 6.96 3.43
N LEU A 209 -15.00 7.91 2.49
CA LEU A 209 -16.05 8.94 2.37
C LEU A 209 -17.41 8.31 2.05
N LEU A 210 -17.45 7.31 1.16
CA LEU A 210 -18.68 6.59 0.86
C LEU A 210 -19.22 5.82 2.08
N ILE A 211 -18.34 5.17 2.86
CA ILE A 211 -18.74 4.53 4.11
C ILE A 211 -19.29 5.57 5.10
N ARG A 212 -18.61 6.72 5.22
CA ARG A 212 -19.02 7.81 6.11
C ARG A 212 -20.40 8.38 5.77
N GLU A 213 -20.76 8.47 4.49
CA GLU A 213 -22.10 8.92 4.07
C GLU A 213 -23.23 8.02 4.62
N ARG A 214 -22.92 6.76 4.93
CA ARG A 214 -23.88 5.79 5.49
C ARG A 214 -23.74 5.66 7.00
N GLU A 215 -22.51 5.61 7.49
CA GLU A 215 -22.15 5.34 8.89
C GLU A 215 -21.08 6.35 9.36
N PRO A 216 -21.46 7.62 9.60
CA PRO A 216 -20.50 8.69 9.89
C PRO A 216 -19.69 8.42 11.17
N ASP A 217 -20.35 7.91 12.21
CA ASP A 217 -19.73 7.60 13.50
C ASP A 217 -18.65 6.52 13.38
N LEU A 218 -18.80 5.58 12.45
CA LEU A 218 -17.87 4.47 12.26
C LEU A 218 -16.50 4.99 11.77
N VAL A 219 -16.51 5.88 10.77
CA VAL A 219 -15.28 6.48 10.22
C VAL A 219 -14.65 7.44 11.22
N GLU A 220 -15.46 8.24 11.93
CA GLU A 220 -14.93 9.15 12.95
C GLU A 220 -14.27 8.39 14.11
N GLN A 221 -14.89 7.30 14.59
CA GLN A 221 -14.29 6.44 15.61
C GLN A 221 -13.00 5.78 15.13
N ALA A 222 -12.95 5.33 13.88
CA ALA A 222 -11.72 4.79 13.29
C ALA A 222 -10.60 5.84 13.25
N VAL A 223 -10.89 7.07 12.78
CA VAL A 223 -9.92 8.18 12.77
C VAL A 223 -9.44 8.51 14.17
N ARG A 224 -10.32 8.57 15.18
CA ARG A 224 -9.92 8.82 16.56
C ARG A 224 -8.96 7.75 17.08
N ARG A 225 -9.23 6.48 16.77
CA ARG A 225 -8.38 5.37 17.21
C ARG A 225 -7.01 5.37 16.54
N VAL A 226 -6.96 5.58 15.21
CA VAL A 226 -5.68 5.72 14.48
C VAL A 226 -4.90 6.96 14.95
N ALA A 227 -5.57 8.09 15.15
CA ALA A 227 -4.92 9.31 15.63
C ALA A 227 -4.49 9.24 17.11
N ALA A 228 -4.93 8.25 17.89
CA ALA A 228 -4.52 8.05 19.27
C ALA A 228 -3.36 7.05 19.43
N ALA A 229 -3.03 6.28 18.38
CA ALA A 229 -1.94 5.32 18.40
C ALA A 229 -0.60 6.04 18.14
N PRO A 230 0.45 5.80 18.96
CA PRO A 230 1.74 6.48 18.82
C PRO A 230 2.37 6.39 17.43
N GLU A 231 2.17 5.27 16.73
CA GLU A 231 2.73 4.99 15.40
C GLU A 231 2.09 5.87 14.31
N THR A 232 0.84 6.31 14.52
CA THR A 232 0.03 7.01 13.52
C THR A 232 -0.52 8.36 13.98
N GLU A 233 -0.28 8.79 15.22
CA GLU A 233 -0.77 10.04 15.81
C GLU A 233 -0.45 11.24 14.91
N ARG A 234 0.76 11.28 14.34
CA ARG A 234 1.21 12.36 13.46
C ARG A 234 0.30 12.60 12.25
N PHE A 235 -0.42 11.58 11.78
CA PHE A 235 -1.31 11.65 10.63
C PHE A 235 -2.73 12.12 10.99
N GLY A 236 -3.06 12.25 12.28
CA GLY A 236 -4.40 12.63 12.75
C GLY A 236 -4.95 13.90 12.09
N PRO A 237 -4.19 15.01 12.00
CA PRO A 237 -4.63 16.20 11.28
C PRO A 237 -4.92 15.96 9.79
N ALA A 238 -4.01 15.29 9.08
CA ALA A 238 -4.15 15.00 7.64
C ALA A 238 -5.34 14.06 7.35
N LEU A 239 -5.55 13.03 8.18
CA LEU A 239 -6.70 12.13 8.09
C LEU A 239 -8.03 12.88 8.26
N ARG A 240 -8.10 13.82 9.21
CA ARG A 240 -9.28 14.67 9.43
C ARG A 240 -9.56 15.55 8.22
N GLU A 241 -8.52 16.15 7.65
CA GLU A 241 -8.64 16.93 6.42
C GLU A 241 -9.14 16.08 5.24
N GLU A 242 -8.49 14.95 4.98
CA GLU A 242 -8.82 14.05 3.87
C GLU A 242 -10.28 13.58 3.91
N LEU A 243 -10.72 13.19 5.11
CA LEU A 243 -12.03 12.61 5.36
C LEU A 243 -13.09 13.65 5.75
N ARG A 244 -12.72 14.94 5.79
CA ARG A 244 -13.60 16.09 6.09
C ARG A 244 -14.31 15.97 7.45
N ILE A 245 -13.54 15.64 8.49
CA ILE A 245 -13.98 15.43 9.89
C ILE A 245 -13.40 16.51 10.78
#